data_AF-A0A349R2K7-F1
#
_entry.id   AF-A0A349R2K7-F1
#
_cell.length_a   1.000
_cell.length_b   1.000
_cell.length_c   1.000
_cell.angle_alpha   90.00
_cell.angle_beta   90.00
_cell.angle_gamma   90.00
#
_symmetry.space_group_name_H-M   'P 1'
#
loop_
_entity.id
_entity.type
_entity.pdbx_description
1 polymer ?
#
loop_
_entity_poly.entity_id
_entity_poly.type
_entity_poly.pdbx_seq_one_letter_code
_entity_poly.pdbx_strand_id
1 'polypeptide(L)'
;MANCLFCYKPVETGDYHTACSRVFFGTTQVPYLELDQEKLKKLGEVTVAERLAITGVQPKISLSLNGEKGSKRLTLVGLSGDYILKPQSKEYLLMPEVEDLTMHLAALFKIETAKHALIRTSTGELAYITKRFDRKKGKKIHVEDLCQLSQLMTEQKYNSSYERVGKIIKQFASNTGLDAIKYFRLVLFSFLTGNNDMHLKNFSLMHTNHGVLLSPAYDLINVNLIYPKDKEDMALTLGGRKRKIKRSDFNQLAQSLGIPELVRDNIYSLFTTIGTIPISLEN
;
A
#
# COMPACT_ATOMS: atom_id res chain seq x y z
N MET A 1 -27.83 0.20 7.82
CA MET A 1 -26.73 -0.71 8.20
C MET A 1 -25.43 -0.10 7.72
N ALA A 2 -24.41 -0.04 8.58
CA ALA A 2 -23.07 0.36 8.16
C ALA A 2 -22.34 -0.85 7.54
N ASN A 3 -21.28 -0.61 6.77
CA ASN A 3 -20.40 -1.66 6.29
C ASN A 3 -19.18 -1.79 7.23
N CYS A 4 -18.70 -3.02 7.42
CA CYS A 4 -17.48 -3.27 8.17
C CYS A 4 -16.29 -2.57 7.50
N LEU A 5 -15.54 -1.78 8.27
CA LEU A 5 -14.37 -1.01 7.83
C LEU A 5 -13.13 -1.86 7.45
N PHE A 6 -13.25 -3.20 7.48
CA PHE A 6 -12.21 -4.13 7.06
C PHE A 6 -12.60 -5.03 5.88
N CYS A 7 -13.85 -5.51 5.83
CA CYS A 7 -14.28 -6.44 4.76
C CYS A 7 -15.36 -5.89 3.83
N TYR A 8 -15.86 -4.68 4.11
CA TYR A 8 -16.94 -3.98 3.39
C TYR A 8 -18.30 -4.68 3.36
N LYS A 9 -18.45 -5.84 4.02
CA LYS A 9 -19.76 -6.50 4.18
C LYS A 9 -20.61 -5.75 5.24
N PRO A 10 -21.95 -5.76 5.13
CA PRO A 10 -22.83 -5.15 6.12
C PRO A 10 -22.57 -5.67 7.54
N VAL A 11 -22.61 -4.78 8.52
CA VAL A 11 -22.48 -5.10 9.95
C VAL A 11 -23.68 -4.56 10.72
N GLU A 12 -24.19 -5.36 11.67
CA GLU A 12 -25.37 -5.01 12.46
C GLU A 12 -25.11 -3.82 13.39
N THR A 13 -23.98 -3.84 14.11
CA THR A 13 -23.60 -2.82 15.09
C THR A 13 -22.09 -2.55 15.06
N GLY A 14 -21.71 -1.28 15.22
CA GLY A 14 -20.31 -0.85 15.26
C GLY A 14 -19.65 -0.82 13.88
N ASP A 15 -18.32 -0.71 13.88
CA ASP A 15 -17.54 -0.54 12.64
C ASP A 15 -16.96 -1.86 12.08
N TYR A 16 -16.98 -2.95 12.85
CA TYR A 16 -16.33 -4.22 12.51
C TYR A 16 -17.15 -5.45 12.94
N HIS A 17 -17.11 -6.53 12.16
CA HIS A 17 -17.46 -7.85 12.67
C HIS A 17 -16.42 -8.32 13.69
N THR A 18 -16.86 -9.06 14.71
CA THR A 18 -15.97 -9.70 15.70
C THR A 18 -14.87 -10.54 15.05
N ALA A 19 -15.20 -11.29 14.00
CA ALA A 19 -14.23 -12.08 13.25
C ALA A 19 -13.19 -11.20 12.52
N CYS A 20 -13.64 -10.11 11.88
CA CYS A 20 -12.77 -9.15 11.20
C CYS A 20 -11.78 -8.49 12.18
N SER A 21 -12.27 -8.11 13.37
CA SER A 21 -11.42 -7.57 14.43
C SER A 21 -10.36 -8.58 14.87
N ARG A 22 -10.71 -9.86 15.02
CA ARG A 22 -9.75 -10.93 15.38
C ARG A 22 -8.70 -11.13 14.30
N VAL A 23 -9.08 -11.10 13.03
CA VAL A 23 -8.17 -11.28 11.91
C VAL A 23 -7.15 -10.14 11.82
N PHE A 24 -7.60 -8.90 12.01
CA PHE A 24 -6.76 -7.71 11.82
C PHE A 24 -5.97 -7.32 13.08
N PHE A 25 -6.66 -7.23 14.23
CA PHE A 25 -6.10 -6.78 15.51
C PHE A 25 -5.72 -7.93 16.46
N GLY A 26 -6.22 -9.15 16.23
CA GLY A 26 -6.05 -10.25 17.18
C GLY A 26 -6.91 -10.08 18.44
N THR A 27 -7.99 -9.29 18.36
CA THR A 27 -8.93 -9.01 19.46
C THR A 27 -10.37 -9.21 19.00
N THR A 28 -11.30 -9.45 19.92
CA THR A 28 -12.73 -9.57 19.61
C THR A 28 -13.40 -8.23 19.31
N GLN A 29 -12.87 -7.16 19.88
CA GLN A 29 -13.35 -5.80 19.69
C GLN A 29 -12.24 -4.95 19.08
N VAL A 30 -12.64 -3.94 18.31
CA VAL A 30 -11.71 -2.96 17.72
C VAL A 30 -10.99 -2.24 18.87
N PRO A 31 -9.66 -2.30 18.92
CA PRO A 31 -8.89 -1.59 19.94
C PRO A 31 -9.13 -0.08 19.85
N TYR A 32 -9.32 0.56 21.00
CA TYR A 32 -9.48 2.01 21.05
C TYR A 32 -8.21 2.71 20.57
N LEU A 33 -8.37 3.73 19.71
CA LEU A 33 -7.31 4.57 19.19
C LEU A 33 -7.48 6.00 19.71
N GLU A 34 -6.64 6.39 20.66
CA GLU A 34 -6.65 7.73 21.23
C GLU A 34 -5.79 8.68 20.39
N LEU A 35 -6.42 9.36 19.44
CA LEU A 35 -5.76 10.27 18.52
C LEU A 35 -6.59 11.55 18.34
N ASP A 36 -6.30 12.53 19.18
CA ASP A 36 -6.87 13.88 19.12
C ASP A 36 -6.03 14.81 18.23
N GLN A 37 -6.53 16.03 18.02
CA GLN A 37 -5.84 17.04 17.21
C GLN A 37 -4.50 17.49 17.80
N GLU A 38 -4.34 17.45 19.13
CA GLU A 38 -3.10 17.86 19.80
C GLU A 38 -1.99 16.84 19.54
N LYS A 39 -2.30 15.55 19.65
CA LYS A 39 -1.39 14.45 19.31
C LYS A 39 -1.04 14.45 17.83
N LEU A 40 -2.02 14.68 16.95
CA LEU A 40 -1.77 14.84 15.52
C LEU A 40 -0.83 16.01 15.23
N LYS A 41 -1.00 17.16 15.91
CA LYS A 41 -0.13 18.32 15.75
C LYS A 41 1.30 18.04 16.20
N LYS A 42 1.47 17.46 17.40
CA LYS A 42 2.79 17.07 17.93
C LYS A 42 3.51 16.08 17.01
N LEU A 43 2.79 15.13 16.43
CA LEU A 43 3.35 14.17 15.46
C LEU A 43 3.72 14.82 14.14
N GLY A 44 2.91 15.77 13.66
CA GLY A 44 3.21 16.57 12.47
C GLY A 44 4.52 17.34 12.64
N GLU A 45 4.72 17.96 13.80
CA GLU A 45 5.95 18.69 14.14
C GLU A 45 7.19 17.77 14.12
N VAL A 46 7.09 16.56 14.70
CA VAL A 46 8.17 15.55 14.66
C VAL A 46 8.43 15.05 13.24
N THR A 47 7.38 14.77 12.47
CA THR A 47 7.50 14.23 11.09
C THR A 47 8.11 15.26 10.14
N VAL A 48 7.80 16.55 10.33
CA VAL A 48 8.37 17.67 9.55
C VAL A 48 9.83 17.91 9.94
N ALA A 49 10.19 17.80 11.22
CA ALA A 49 11.57 17.93 11.67
C ALA A 49 12.49 16.82 11.11
N GLU A 50 11.97 15.61 10.91
CA GLU A 50 12.70 14.48 10.30
C GLU A 50 12.74 14.52 8.75
N ARG A 51 12.00 15.41 8.10
CA ARG A 51 11.93 15.53 6.63
C ARG A 51 12.14 16.98 6.18
N LEU A 52 13.41 17.37 6.02
CA LEU A 52 13.74 18.50 5.15
C LEU A 52 13.28 18.16 3.72
N ALA A 53 12.40 19.00 3.17
CA ALA A 53 12.18 19.24 1.73
C ALA A 53 11.04 18.58 0.92
N ILE A 54 9.98 17.98 1.50
CA ILE A 54 8.80 17.62 0.68
C ILE A 54 7.49 18.06 1.36
N THR A 55 6.89 19.14 0.84
CA THR A 55 5.54 19.60 1.17
C THR A 55 4.50 18.56 0.74
N GLY A 56 3.45 18.31 1.54
CA GLY A 56 2.33 17.44 1.16
C GLY A 56 2.49 15.95 1.49
N VAL A 57 3.52 15.54 2.24
CA VAL A 57 3.65 14.15 2.71
C VAL A 57 2.60 13.86 3.78
N GLN A 58 1.75 12.85 3.54
CA GLN A 58 0.81 12.36 4.54
C GLN A 58 1.56 11.86 5.80
N PRO A 59 1.20 12.33 7.01
CA PRO A 59 1.79 11.83 8.24
C PRO A 59 1.63 10.30 8.36
N LYS A 60 2.68 9.62 8.78
CA LYS A 60 2.67 8.17 9.05
C LYS A 60 3.03 7.95 10.51
N ILE A 61 2.13 7.33 11.27
CA ILE A 61 2.27 7.15 12.71
C ILE A 61 2.44 5.65 12.99
N SER A 62 3.48 5.26 13.73
CA SER A 62 3.65 3.86 14.13
C SER A 62 2.88 3.57 15.40
N LEU A 63 2.13 2.45 15.42
CA LEU A 63 1.30 2.04 16.55
C LEU A 63 1.63 0.61 16.99
N SER A 64 1.44 0.34 18.28
CA SER A 64 1.44 -1.01 18.86
C SER A 64 0.15 -1.27 19.64
N LEU A 65 -0.20 -2.55 19.76
CA LEU A 65 -1.29 -2.99 20.62
C LEU A 65 -0.78 -3.24 22.04
N ASN A 66 -1.21 -2.42 22.98
CA ASN A 66 -0.84 -2.51 24.40
C ASN A 66 -2.08 -2.77 25.28
N GLY A 67 -1.89 -3.42 26.43
CA GLY A 67 -2.95 -3.75 27.40
C GLY A 67 -3.28 -5.25 27.50
N GLU A 68 -4.18 -5.59 28.41
CA GLU A 68 -4.57 -6.97 28.72
C GLU A 68 -5.62 -7.53 27.74
N LYS A 69 -5.88 -8.84 27.81
CA LYS A 69 -6.90 -9.49 26.97
C LYS A 69 -8.28 -8.88 27.25
N GLY A 70 -8.84 -8.19 26.26
CA GLY A 70 -10.15 -7.54 26.35
C GLY A 70 -10.11 -6.02 26.52
N SER A 71 -8.95 -5.44 26.86
CA SER A 71 -8.76 -3.99 27.07
C SER A 71 -7.64 -3.40 26.20
N LYS A 72 -7.28 -4.08 25.11
CA LYS A 72 -6.19 -3.62 24.23
C LYS A 72 -6.50 -2.27 23.60
N ARG A 73 -5.48 -1.41 23.56
CA ARG A 73 -5.52 -0.08 22.93
C ARG A 73 -4.39 0.03 21.92
N LEU A 74 -4.64 0.81 20.86
CA LEU A 74 -3.60 1.24 19.94
C LEU A 74 -2.91 2.46 20.53
N THR A 75 -1.62 2.32 20.80
CA THR A 75 -0.80 3.41 21.34
C THR A 75 0.30 3.76 20.37
N LEU A 76 0.63 5.05 20.32
CA LEU A 76 1.73 5.56 19.55
C LEU A 76 3.04 5.01 20.10
N VAL A 77 3.91 4.56 19.19
CA VAL A 77 5.25 4.09 19.51
C VAL A 77 6.24 4.65 18.49
N GLY A 78 7.53 4.54 18.78
CA GLY A 78 8.57 4.82 17.80
C GLY A 78 8.58 3.81 16.64
N LEU A 79 9.73 3.62 16.00
CA LEU A 79 9.86 2.85 14.75
C LEU A 79 9.57 1.33 14.86
N SER A 80 9.26 0.82 16.05
CA SER A 80 9.09 -0.60 16.37
C SER A 80 7.65 -1.10 16.29
N GLY A 81 6.65 -0.24 16.05
CA GLY A 81 5.24 -0.64 16.08
C GLY A 81 4.85 -1.69 15.05
N ASP A 82 3.76 -2.40 15.32
CA ASP A 82 3.17 -3.44 14.46
C ASP A 82 2.23 -2.89 13.38
N TYR A 83 1.79 -1.64 13.54
CA TYR A 83 0.86 -0.97 12.64
C TYR A 83 1.42 0.37 12.18
N ILE A 84 0.98 0.81 11.01
CA ILE A 84 1.17 2.16 10.49
C ILE A 84 -0.22 2.76 10.31
N LEU A 85 -0.44 3.91 10.92
CA LEU A 85 -1.65 4.70 10.78
C LEU A 85 -1.38 5.93 9.93
N LYS A 86 -2.30 6.23 9.04
CA LYS A 86 -2.30 7.43 8.21
C LYS A 86 -3.62 8.19 8.42
N PRO A 87 -3.59 9.32 9.13
CA PRO A 87 -4.79 10.08 9.42
C PRO A 87 -5.32 10.79 8.16
N GLN A 88 -6.54 11.31 8.27
CA GLN A 88 -7.13 12.19 7.28
C GLN A 88 -6.22 13.41 7.02
N SER A 89 -5.99 13.70 5.74
CA SER A 89 -5.25 14.90 5.33
C SER A 89 -6.12 16.15 5.45
N LYS A 90 -5.51 17.27 5.85
CA LYS A 90 -6.19 18.58 5.80
C LYS A 90 -6.32 19.13 4.37
N GLU A 91 -5.43 18.69 3.48
CA GLU A 91 -5.34 19.18 2.11
C GLU A 91 -6.15 18.32 1.13
N TYR A 92 -6.29 17.02 1.43
CA TYR A 92 -6.90 16.03 0.54
C TYR A 92 -8.04 15.29 1.24
N LEU A 93 -9.27 15.60 0.85
CA LEU A 93 -10.49 15.00 1.41
C LEU A 93 -10.58 13.50 1.08
N LEU A 94 -11.08 12.70 2.03
CA LEU A 94 -11.28 11.23 1.89
C LEU A 94 -10.01 10.43 1.57
N MET A 95 -8.82 10.94 1.90
CA MET A 95 -7.55 10.30 1.53
C MET A 95 -7.40 8.88 2.13
N PRO A 96 -7.72 8.64 3.42
CA PRO A 96 -7.77 7.30 4.00
C PRO A 96 -8.69 6.33 3.24
N GLU A 97 -9.90 6.78 2.92
CA GLU A 97 -10.92 5.98 2.26
C GLU A 97 -10.52 5.64 0.82
N VAL A 98 -9.92 6.58 0.10
CA VAL A 98 -9.40 6.35 -1.26
C VAL A 98 -8.23 5.36 -1.24
N GLU A 99 -7.33 5.45 -0.26
CA GLU A 99 -6.24 4.47 -0.11
C GLU A 99 -6.80 3.07 0.23
N ASP A 100 -7.69 2.97 1.21
CA ASP A 100 -8.30 1.70 1.59
C ASP A 100 -9.08 1.04 0.44
N LEU A 101 -9.84 1.84 -0.31
CA LEU A 101 -10.57 1.37 -1.49
C LEU A 101 -9.61 0.87 -2.58
N THR A 102 -8.55 1.64 -2.87
CA THR A 102 -7.57 1.26 -3.89
C THR A 102 -6.85 -0.03 -3.50
N MET A 103 -6.51 -0.20 -2.22
CA MET A 103 -5.93 -1.43 -1.69
C MET A 103 -6.90 -2.62 -1.77
N HIS A 104 -8.19 -2.43 -1.47
CA HIS A 104 -9.22 -3.47 -1.67
C HIS A 104 -9.37 -3.88 -3.15
N LEU A 105 -9.36 -2.90 -4.05
CA LEU A 105 -9.43 -3.16 -5.50
C LEU A 105 -8.22 -3.99 -5.96
N ALA A 106 -7.02 -3.73 -5.44
CA ALA A 106 -5.82 -4.49 -5.80
C ALA A 106 -5.99 -6.00 -5.50
N ALA A 107 -6.63 -6.36 -4.38
CA ALA A 107 -6.91 -7.75 -4.02
C ALA A 107 -7.82 -8.44 -5.05
N LEU A 108 -8.83 -7.74 -5.59
CA LEU A 108 -9.70 -8.25 -6.66
C LEU A 108 -8.91 -8.59 -7.93
N PHE A 109 -7.85 -7.82 -8.22
CA PHE A 109 -6.93 -8.08 -9.33
C PHE A 109 -5.78 -9.03 -8.97
N LYS A 110 -5.91 -9.85 -7.92
CA LYS A 110 -4.91 -10.85 -7.51
C LYS A 110 -3.53 -10.22 -7.24
N ILE A 111 -3.52 -9.01 -6.68
CA ILE A 111 -2.34 -8.36 -6.14
C ILE A 111 -2.32 -8.61 -4.63
N GLU A 112 -1.24 -9.21 -4.16
CA GLU A 112 -1.02 -9.40 -2.73
C GLU A 112 -0.79 -8.04 -2.07
N THR A 113 -1.58 -7.70 -1.06
CA THR A 113 -1.49 -6.42 -0.34
C THR A 113 -1.09 -6.61 1.12
N ALA A 114 -0.45 -5.59 1.70
CA ALA A 114 -0.32 -5.48 3.15
C ALA A 114 -1.72 -5.45 3.77
N LYS A 115 -1.98 -6.19 4.85
CA LYS A 115 -3.29 -6.14 5.51
C LYS A 115 -3.62 -4.69 5.89
N HIS A 116 -4.79 -4.22 5.51
CA HIS A 116 -5.22 -2.84 5.71
C HIS A 116 -6.68 -2.78 6.15
N ALA A 117 -7.09 -1.64 6.71
CA ALA A 117 -8.45 -1.33 7.09
C ALA A 117 -8.62 0.18 7.30
N LEU A 118 -9.87 0.61 7.52
CA LEU A 118 -10.17 1.92 8.10
C LEU A 118 -10.43 1.81 9.61
N ILE A 119 -10.06 2.82 10.37
CA ILE A 119 -10.34 2.90 11.81
C ILE A 119 -10.78 4.32 12.17
N ARG A 120 -11.68 4.44 13.14
CA ARG A 120 -12.06 5.74 13.70
C ARG A 120 -11.06 6.22 14.74
N THR A 121 -10.67 7.47 14.66
CA THR A 121 -9.93 8.17 15.73
C THR A 121 -10.85 8.45 16.91
N SER A 122 -10.29 8.94 18.03
CA SER A 122 -11.08 9.42 19.16
C SER A 122 -11.95 10.63 18.85
N THR A 123 -11.69 11.34 17.73
CA THR A 123 -12.52 12.43 17.21
C THR A 123 -13.61 11.96 16.24
N GLY A 124 -13.65 10.66 15.90
CA GLY A 124 -14.64 10.05 15.01
C GLY A 124 -14.27 10.06 13.51
N GLU A 125 -13.20 10.77 13.14
CA GLU A 125 -12.66 10.80 11.77
C GLU A 125 -12.09 9.45 11.37
N LEU A 126 -12.15 9.13 10.07
CA LEU A 126 -11.53 7.93 9.53
C LEU A 126 -10.03 8.12 9.32
N ALA A 127 -9.29 7.07 9.61
CA ALA A 127 -7.87 6.95 9.34
C ALA A 127 -7.60 5.60 8.68
N TYR A 128 -6.60 5.56 7.82
CA TYR A 128 -6.15 4.32 7.19
C TYR A 128 -5.15 3.65 8.12
N ILE A 129 -5.34 2.36 8.36
CA ILE A 129 -4.43 1.57 9.19
C ILE A 129 -3.97 0.35 8.40
N THR A 130 -2.66 0.12 8.39
CA THR A 130 -2.07 -1.08 7.81
C THR A 130 -1.22 -1.81 8.82
N LYS A 131 -1.25 -3.15 8.76
CA LYS A 131 -0.37 -4.00 9.54
C LYS A 131 0.96 -4.15 8.81
N ARG A 132 2.05 -3.91 9.53
CA ARG A 132 3.40 -4.03 9.01
C ARG A 132 3.71 -5.47 8.60
N PHE A 133 3.94 -5.70 7.31
CA PHE A 133 4.38 -7.00 6.80
C PHE A 133 5.84 -7.30 7.15
N ASP A 134 6.64 -6.28 7.48
CA ASP A 134 8.02 -6.41 7.97
C ASP A 134 8.10 -6.74 9.48
N ARG A 135 6.98 -7.16 10.08
CA ARG A 135 6.86 -7.61 11.47
C ARG A 135 6.15 -8.96 11.54
N LYS A 136 6.75 -9.93 12.22
CA LYS A 136 6.14 -11.24 12.47
C LYS A 136 6.48 -11.75 13.86
N LYS A 137 5.46 -11.92 14.72
CA LYS A 137 5.59 -12.39 16.11
C LYS A 137 6.67 -11.60 16.90
N GLY A 138 6.64 -10.27 16.79
CA GLY A 138 7.62 -9.38 17.45
C GLY A 138 9.01 -9.35 16.82
N LYS A 139 9.28 -10.13 15.76
CA LYS A 139 10.55 -10.08 15.02
C LYS A 139 10.43 -9.18 13.79
N LYS A 140 11.48 -8.42 13.53
CA LYS A 140 11.65 -7.64 12.31
C LYS A 140 12.08 -8.57 11.17
N ILE A 141 11.42 -8.44 10.03
CA ILE A 141 11.86 -9.03 8.77
C ILE A 141 12.65 -7.96 8.02
N HIS A 142 13.80 -8.33 7.45
CA HIS A 142 14.60 -7.37 6.69
C HIS A 142 13.90 -7.04 5.36
N VAL A 143 13.75 -5.75 5.09
CA VAL A 143 13.04 -5.20 3.93
C VAL A 143 13.84 -4.02 3.42
N GLU A 144 14.03 -3.98 2.10
CA GLU A 144 14.74 -2.90 1.40
C GLU A 144 13.83 -2.35 0.32
N ASP A 145 13.64 -1.02 0.32
CA ASP A 145 12.92 -0.37 -0.75
C ASP A 145 13.79 -0.24 -2.02
N LEU A 146 13.15 -0.08 -3.17
CA LEU A 146 13.87 -0.04 -4.44
C LEU A 146 14.68 1.26 -4.61
N CYS A 147 14.50 2.28 -3.77
CA CYS A 147 15.36 3.46 -3.73
C CYS A 147 16.72 3.10 -3.13
N GLN A 148 16.72 2.36 -2.01
CA GLN A 148 17.93 1.83 -1.38
C GLN A 148 18.68 0.88 -2.31
N LEU A 149 17.98 -0.08 -2.92
CA LEU A 149 18.58 -1.03 -3.87
C LEU A 149 19.07 -0.35 -5.16
N SER A 150 18.52 0.82 -5.50
CA SER A 150 19.02 1.66 -6.60
C SER A 150 20.23 2.50 -6.22
N GLN A 151 20.66 2.49 -4.95
CA GLN A 151 21.69 3.36 -4.38
C GLN A 151 21.37 4.85 -4.58
N LEU A 152 20.08 5.20 -4.49
CA LEU A 152 19.60 6.57 -4.62
C LEU A 152 19.20 7.13 -3.26
N MET A 153 19.37 8.44 -3.11
CA MET A 153 18.89 9.17 -1.93
C MET A 153 17.37 9.30 -1.95
N THR A 154 16.74 9.53 -0.81
CA THR A 154 15.26 9.57 -0.70
C THR A 154 14.64 10.67 -1.56
N GLU A 155 15.35 11.79 -1.73
CA GLU A 155 14.97 12.92 -2.58
C GLU A 155 14.91 12.53 -4.06
N GLN A 156 15.64 11.48 -4.44
CA GLN A 156 15.70 10.95 -5.79
C GLN A 156 14.70 9.81 -6.03
N LYS A 157 13.71 9.63 -5.15
CA LYS A 157 12.72 8.54 -5.25
C LYS A 157 11.95 8.48 -6.59
N TYR A 158 11.86 9.60 -7.33
CA TYR A 158 11.24 9.68 -8.65
C TYR A 158 12.23 9.54 -9.83
N ASN A 159 13.54 9.45 -9.56
CA ASN A 159 14.59 9.50 -10.57
C ASN A 159 14.94 8.10 -11.10
N SER A 160 13.95 7.44 -11.70
CA SER A 160 14.12 6.11 -12.28
C SER A 160 13.04 5.81 -13.32
N SER A 161 13.05 4.58 -13.85
CA SER A 161 12.05 4.04 -14.75
C SER A 161 11.54 2.70 -14.25
N TYR A 162 10.32 2.32 -14.66
CA TYR A 162 9.76 1.02 -14.28
C TYR A 162 10.57 -0.15 -14.88
N GLU A 163 11.25 0.05 -16.01
CA GLU A 163 12.17 -0.95 -16.57
C GLU A 163 13.38 -1.15 -15.64
N ARG A 164 13.94 -0.06 -15.08
CA ARG A 164 15.06 -0.15 -14.11
C ARG A 164 14.62 -0.85 -12.82
N VAL A 165 13.45 -0.52 -12.29
CA VAL A 165 12.88 -1.23 -11.12
C VAL A 165 12.75 -2.73 -11.40
N GLY A 166 12.20 -3.08 -12.57
CA GLY A 166 12.10 -4.46 -13.03
C GLY A 166 13.43 -5.20 -13.09
N LYS A 167 14.49 -4.54 -13.60
CA LYS A 167 15.85 -5.10 -13.63
C LYS A 167 16.40 -5.36 -12.23
N ILE A 168 16.19 -4.43 -11.28
CA ILE A 168 16.65 -4.60 -9.90
C ILE A 168 15.90 -5.76 -9.22
N ILE A 169 14.59 -5.87 -9.42
CA ILE A 169 13.82 -7.02 -8.90
C ILE A 169 14.39 -8.32 -9.46
N LYS A 170 14.64 -8.40 -10.77
CA LYS A 170 15.25 -9.59 -11.39
C LYS A 170 16.67 -9.88 -10.91
N GLN A 171 17.41 -8.88 -10.47
CA GLN A 171 18.77 -9.04 -9.96
C GLN A 171 18.79 -9.62 -8.54
N PHE A 172 17.87 -9.18 -7.67
CA PHE A 172 17.92 -9.50 -6.24
C PHE A 172 16.87 -10.50 -5.77
N ALA A 173 15.74 -10.64 -6.47
CA ALA A 173 14.71 -11.58 -6.09
C ALA A 173 15.14 -13.03 -6.34
N SER A 174 14.85 -13.92 -5.38
CA SER A 174 15.11 -15.35 -5.52
C SER A 174 14.18 -16.02 -6.53
N ASN A 175 12.95 -15.50 -6.71
CA ASN A 175 12.01 -15.99 -7.71
C ASN A 175 11.73 -14.94 -8.79
N THR A 176 12.72 -14.72 -9.65
CA THR A 176 12.75 -13.63 -10.63
C THR A 176 11.54 -13.64 -11.57
N GLY A 177 11.08 -14.82 -12.02
CA GLY A 177 9.94 -14.95 -12.93
C GLY A 177 8.61 -14.58 -12.28
N LEU A 178 8.31 -15.12 -11.09
CA LEU A 178 7.06 -14.81 -10.40
C LEU A 178 7.03 -13.36 -9.91
N ASP A 179 8.15 -12.86 -9.36
CA ASP A 179 8.21 -11.50 -8.86
C ASP A 179 8.17 -10.46 -9.99
N ALA A 180 8.71 -10.77 -11.18
CA ALA A 180 8.52 -9.95 -12.36
C ALA A 180 7.04 -9.87 -12.79
N ILE A 181 6.30 -10.99 -12.73
CA ILE A 181 4.86 -11.02 -13.02
C ILE A 181 4.07 -10.21 -11.99
N LYS A 182 4.35 -10.38 -10.69
CA LYS A 182 3.71 -9.61 -9.61
C LYS A 182 3.97 -8.12 -9.79
N TYR A 183 5.22 -7.76 -10.08
CA TYR A 183 5.63 -6.38 -10.34
C TYR A 183 4.92 -5.78 -11.56
N PHE A 184 4.92 -6.47 -12.69
CA PHE A 184 4.23 -6.01 -13.90
C PHE A 184 2.74 -5.76 -13.65
N ARG A 185 2.08 -6.69 -12.95
CA ARG A 185 0.66 -6.55 -12.57
C ARG A 185 0.42 -5.32 -11.69
N LEU A 186 1.32 -5.07 -10.74
CA LEU A 186 1.24 -3.91 -9.86
C LEU A 186 1.40 -2.59 -10.61
N VAL A 187 2.37 -2.48 -11.53
CA VAL A 187 2.55 -1.28 -12.36
C VAL A 187 1.34 -1.04 -13.26
N LEU A 188 0.79 -2.10 -13.86
CA LEU A 188 -0.43 -2.01 -14.68
C LEU A 188 -1.64 -1.55 -13.85
N PHE A 189 -1.82 -2.13 -12.66
CA PHE A 189 -2.87 -1.71 -11.74
C PHE A 189 -2.73 -0.24 -11.36
N SER A 190 -1.54 0.20 -10.95
CA SER A 190 -1.28 1.59 -10.58
C SER A 190 -1.61 2.56 -11.71
N PHE A 191 -1.30 2.23 -12.96
CA PHE A 191 -1.70 3.03 -14.11
C PHE A 191 -3.23 3.11 -14.25
N LEU A 192 -3.91 1.96 -14.25
CA LEU A 192 -5.35 1.89 -14.47
C LEU A 192 -6.16 2.54 -13.34
N THR A 193 -5.64 2.53 -12.11
CA THR A 193 -6.25 3.19 -10.97
C THR A 193 -5.78 4.63 -10.76
N GLY A 194 -5.01 5.21 -11.69
CA GLY A 194 -4.56 6.60 -11.57
C GLY A 194 -3.65 6.89 -10.37
N ASN A 195 -2.81 5.91 -10.00
CA ASN A 195 -1.76 6.08 -8.99
C ASN A 195 -0.47 6.58 -9.64
N ASN A 196 -0.34 7.89 -9.76
CA ASN A 196 0.85 8.56 -10.27
C ASN A 196 1.88 8.92 -9.17
N ASP A 197 1.75 8.37 -7.96
CA ASP A 197 2.74 8.48 -6.87
C ASP A 197 3.46 7.15 -6.57
N MET A 198 3.29 6.12 -7.42
CA MET A 198 3.96 4.81 -7.30
C MET A 198 5.47 4.86 -7.65
N HIS A 199 6.27 5.46 -6.77
CA HIS A 199 7.71 5.70 -6.95
C HIS A 199 8.60 4.61 -6.33
N LEU A 200 9.94 4.78 -6.37
CA LEU A 200 10.90 3.75 -5.92
C LEU A 200 10.65 3.21 -4.51
N LYS A 201 10.20 4.05 -3.57
CA LYS A 201 9.97 3.65 -2.18
C LYS A 201 8.68 2.84 -1.96
N ASN A 202 7.82 2.70 -2.98
CA ASN A 202 6.59 1.88 -2.91
C ASN A 202 6.79 0.45 -3.41
N PHE A 203 8.00 0.13 -3.87
CA PHE A 203 8.40 -1.23 -4.16
C PHE A 203 9.43 -1.62 -3.10
N SER A 204 9.30 -2.82 -2.54
CA SER A 204 10.29 -3.36 -1.61
C SER A 204 10.56 -4.85 -1.86
N LEU A 205 11.78 -5.27 -1.57
CA LEU A 205 12.14 -6.68 -1.46
C LEU A 205 12.24 -7.07 0.02
N MET A 206 11.68 -8.23 0.35
CA MET A 206 11.61 -8.78 1.70
C MET A 206 12.46 -10.04 1.78
N HIS A 207 13.35 -10.11 2.77
CA HIS A 207 14.22 -11.25 3.03
C HIS A 207 13.50 -12.25 3.93
N THR A 208 13.04 -13.35 3.34
CA THR A 208 12.25 -14.37 4.02
C THR A 208 13.02 -15.68 4.14
N ASN A 209 12.47 -16.62 4.91
CA ASN A 209 12.98 -18.00 4.94
C ASN A 209 12.86 -18.73 3.58
N HIS A 210 12.14 -18.16 2.61
CA HIS A 210 11.97 -18.70 1.26
C HIS A 210 12.78 -17.92 0.22
N GLY A 211 13.69 -17.05 0.66
CA GLY A 211 14.49 -16.17 -0.18
C GLY A 211 14.03 -14.72 -0.17
N VAL A 212 14.63 -13.93 -1.05
CA VAL A 212 14.31 -12.52 -1.25
C VAL A 212 13.14 -12.42 -2.22
N LEU A 213 12.02 -11.88 -1.77
CA LEU A 213 10.77 -11.86 -2.53
C LEU A 213 10.23 -10.43 -2.63
N LEU A 214 9.50 -10.12 -3.69
CA LEU A 214 8.73 -8.87 -3.76
C LEU A 214 7.73 -8.82 -2.59
N SER A 215 7.72 -7.71 -1.86
CA SER A 215 6.81 -7.52 -0.73
C SER A 215 5.35 -7.48 -1.20
N PRO A 216 4.39 -7.69 -0.28
CA PRO A 216 3.01 -7.26 -0.51
C PRO A 216 2.97 -5.79 -0.93
N ALA A 217 2.02 -5.40 -1.78
CA ALA A 217 1.82 -4.02 -2.18
C ALA A 217 1.29 -3.19 -0.99
N TYR A 218 1.68 -1.92 -0.95
CA TYR A 218 1.31 -0.95 0.08
C TYR A 218 1.33 0.46 -0.53
N ASP A 219 0.73 1.42 0.17
CA ASP A 219 0.64 2.82 -0.28
C ASP A 219 0.02 2.95 -1.70
N LEU A 220 -1.01 2.15 -2.01
CA LEU A 220 -1.73 2.26 -3.27
C LEU A 220 -2.86 3.27 -3.12
N ILE A 221 -2.81 4.36 -3.89
CA ILE A 221 -3.80 5.43 -3.80
C ILE A 221 -4.14 5.97 -5.20
N ASN A 222 -5.42 6.16 -5.46
CA ASN A 222 -5.87 6.85 -6.68
C ASN A 222 -5.68 8.36 -6.53
N VAL A 223 -4.49 8.84 -6.93
CA VAL A 223 -4.14 10.26 -6.85
C VAL A 223 -5.05 11.12 -7.73
N ASN A 224 -5.48 10.60 -8.88
CA ASN A 224 -6.37 11.33 -9.79
C ASN A 224 -7.73 11.70 -9.14
N LEU A 225 -8.21 10.92 -8.17
CA LEU A 225 -9.43 11.24 -7.42
C LEU A 225 -9.21 12.33 -6.36
N ILE A 226 -8.07 12.30 -5.66
CA ILE A 226 -7.80 13.23 -4.55
C ILE A 226 -7.10 14.53 -4.99
N TYR A 227 -6.39 14.49 -6.12
CA TYR A 227 -5.63 15.61 -6.67
C TYR A 227 -5.71 15.64 -8.20
N PRO A 228 -6.90 15.92 -8.79
CA PRO A 228 -7.13 15.90 -10.23
C PRO A 228 -6.36 16.97 -11.04
N LYS A 229 -5.63 17.86 -10.35
CA LYS A 229 -4.73 18.84 -10.97
C LYS A 229 -3.47 18.18 -11.51
N ASP A 230 -3.03 17.08 -10.91
CA ASP A 230 -1.95 16.28 -11.49
C ASP A 230 -2.42 15.64 -12.80
N LYS A 231 -1.57 15.73 -13.82
CA LYS A 231 -1.83 15.26 -15.18
C LYS A 231 -0.83 14.20 -15.63
N GLU A 232 0.05 13.76 -14.72
CA GLU A 232 0.92 12.62 -14.93
C GLU A 232 0.12 11.32 -14.85
N ASP A 233 0.38 10.38 -15.77
CA ASP A 233 -0.23 9.05 -15.71
C ASP A 233 0.52 8.16 -14.70
N MET A 234 1.82 8.42 -14.49
CA MET A 234 2.73 7.57 -13.72
C MET A 234 3.78 8.37 -12.93
N ALA A 235 4.23 7.83 -11.80
CA ALA A 235 5.30 8.42 -10.98
C ALA A 235 6.69 8.34 -11.63
N LEU A 236 7.03 7.17 -12.17
CA LEU A 236 8.30 6.89 -12.87
C LEU A 236 8.07 6.86 -14.38
N THR A 237 9.14 6.97 -15.16
CA THR A 237 9.01 6.81 -16.62
C THR A 237 8.68 5.36 -16.99
N LEU A 238 7.85 5.21 -18.02
CA LEU A 238 7.56 3.98 -18.74
C LEU A 238 7.73 4.26 -20.23
N GLY A 239 8.62 3.54 -20.91
CA GLY A 239 8.99 3.86 -22.29
C GLY A 239 9.53 5.30 -22.44
N GLY A 240 10.25 5.79 -21.43
CA GLY A 240 10.86 7.12 -21.40
C GLY A 240 9.92 8.29 -21.13
N ARG A 241 8.63 8.04 -20.82
CA ARG A 241 7.64 9.09 -20.56
C ARG A 241 6.77 8.77 -19.34
N LYS A 242 6.10 9.78 -18.80
CA LYS A 242 5.16 9.67 -17.66
C LYS A 242 3.71 9.99 -18.03
N ARG A 243 3.47 10.44 -19.27
CA ARG A 243 2.16 10.83 -19.80
C ARG A 243 1.89 10.17 -21.14
N LYS A 244 0.61 10.09 -21.50
CA LYS A 244 0.13 9.45 -22.74
C LYS A 244 0.65 8.03 -22.82
N ILE A 245 0.62 7.32 -21.69
CA ILE A 245 1.01 5.92 -21.61
C ILE A 245 0.02 5.08 -22.42
N LYS A 246 0.56 4.14 -23.18
CA LYS A 246 -0.19 3.26 -24.08
C LYS A 246 0.10 1.81 -23.73
N ARG A 247 -0.80 0.92 -24.19
CA ARG A 247 -0.61 -0.53 -24.08
C ARG A 247 0.73 -1.01 -24.67
N SER A 248 1.24 -0.35 -25.72
CA SER A 248 2.55 -0.67 -26.31
C SER A 248 3.71 -0.51 -25.31
N ASP A 249 3.62 0.44 -24.39
CA ASP A 249 4.66 0.68 -23.39
C ASP A 249 4.68 -0.45 -22.35
N PHE A 250 3.51 -0.96 -21.97
CA PHE A 250 3.39 -2.15 -21.14
C PHE A 250 3.85 -3.42 -21.87
N ASN A 251 3.62 -3.54 -23.18
CA ASN A 251 4.16 -4.65 -23.96
C ASN A 251 5.70 -4.65 -23.92
N GLN A 252 6.32 -3.48 -24.06
CA GLN A 252 7.77 -3.32 -23.95
C GLN A 252 8.28 -3.63 -22.54
N LEU A 253 7.58 -3.18 -21.50
CA LEU A 253 7.92 -3.52 -20.12
C LEU A 253 7.87 -5.04 -19.89
N ALA A 254 6.79 -5.71 -20.29
CA ALA A 254 6.65 -7.16 -20.18
C ALA A 254 7.79 -7.89 -20.89
N GLN A 255 8.14 -7.46 -22.11
CA GLN A 255 9.27 -8.00 -22.86
C GLN A 255 10.59 -7.81 -22.12
N SER A 256 10.85 -6.61 -21.58
CA SER A 256 12.07 -6.31 -20.81
C SER A 256 12.20 -7.16 -19.54
N LEU A 257 11.06 -7.55 -18.96
CA LEU A 257 10.97 -8.43 -17.80
C LEU A 257 11.13 -9.91 -18.18
N GLY A 258 11.05 -10.27 -19.46
CA GLY A 258 11.04 -11.67 -19.91
C GLY A 258 9.72 -12.37 -19.64
N ILE A 259 8.60 -11.63 -19.56
CA ILE A 259 7.27 -12.19 -19.38
C ILE A 259 6.77 -12.68 -20.75
N PRO A 260 6.42 -13.98 -20.91
CA PRO A 260 5.88 -14.50 -22.17
C PRO A 260 4.59 -13.79 -22.56
N GLU A 261 4.35 -13.62 -23.86
CA GLU A 261 3.18 -12.90 -24.40
C GLU A 261 1.86 -13.48 -23.89
N LEU A 262 1.75 -14.81 -23.86
CA LEU A 262 0.57 -15.49 -23.31
C LEU A 262 0.30 -15.10 -21.85
N VAL A 263 1.35 -15.00 -21.04
CA VAL A 263 1.22 -14.60 -19.62
C VAL A 263 0.82 -13.13 -19.52
N ARG A 264 1.42 -12.26 -20.32
CA ARG A 264 1.06 -10.82 -20.41
C ARG A 264 -0.40 -10.65 -20.81
N ASP A 265 -0.87 -11.37 -21.83
CA ASP A 265 -2.22 -11.22 -22.36
C ASP A 265 -3.27 -11.80 -21.40
N ASN A 266 -2.94 -12.87 -20.67
CA ASN A 266 -3.75 -13.35 -19.55
C ASN A 266 -3.86 -12.29 -18.42
N ILE A 267 -2.78 -11.57 -18.12
CA ILE A 267 -2.82 -10.46 -17.16
C ILE A 267 -3.74 -9.35 -17.70
N TYR A 268 -3.61 -8.93 -18.95
CA TYR A 268 -4.52 -7.93 -19.53
C TYR A 268 -5.98 -8.36 -19.48
N SER A 269 -6.27 -9.62 -19.80
CA SER A 269 -7.64 -10.16 -19.76
C SER A 269 -8.27 -10.05 -18.37
N LEU A 270 -7.49 -10.21 -17.30
CA LEU A 270 -7.96 -10.00 -15.92
C LEU A 270 -8.47 -8.58 -15.68
N PHE A 271 -7.88 -7.57 -16.33
CA PHE A 271 -8.27 -6.16 -16.20
C PHE A 271 -9.39 -5.72 -17.15
N THR A 272 -9.67 -6.50 -18.20
CA THR A 272 -10.73 -6.18 -19.18
C THR A 272 -12.02 -6.98 -18.95
N THR A 273 -11.97 -8.05 -18.15
CA THR A 273 -13.13 -8.92 -17.92
C THR A 273 -13.95 -8.40 -16.75
N ILE A 274 -14.94 -7.54 -17.03
CA ILE A 274 -15.96 -7.13 -16.07
C ILE A 274 -16.98 -8.27 -15.96
N GLY A 275 -16.73 -9.26 -15.08
CA GLY A 275 -17.74 -10.31 -14.85
C GLY A 275 -17.32 -11.58 -14.11
N THR A 276 -16.03 -11.83 -13.85
CA THR A 276 -15.59 -13.10 -13.26
C THR A 276 -14.43 -12.94 -12.29
N ILE A 277 -14.37 -11.83 -11.54
CA ILE A 277 -13.62 -11.85 -10.27
C ILE A 277 -14.60 -12.43 -9.25
N PRO A 278 -14.58 -13.74 -8.94
CA PRO A 278 -15.36 -14.24 -7.82
C PRO A 278 -14.90 -13.46 -6.60
N ILE A 279 -15.81 -12.69 -6.02
CA ILE A 279 -15.63 -12.10 -4.69
C ILE A 279 -15.77 -13.25 -3.69
N SER A 280 -14.94 -14.28 -3.80
CA SER A 280 -14.76 -15.27 -2.75
C SER A 280 -13.76 -14.67 -1.76
N LEU A 281 -14.24 -13.70 -0.99
CA LEU A 281 -13.60 -13.26 0.26
C LEU A 281 -13.83 -14.33 1.34
N GLU A 282 -13.37 -15.54 1.05
CA GLU A 282 -13.34 -16.67 1.98
C GLU A 282 -11.91 -17.22 1.99
N ASN A 283 -11.17 -16.81 3.02
CA ASN A 283 -10.29 -17.62 3.86
C ASN A 283 -9.66 -16.74 4.95
#